data_AF-A0A4P7YRI9-F1
#
_entry.id   AF-A0A4P7YRI9-F1
#
_cell.length_a   1.000
_cell.length_b   1.000
_cell.length_c   1.000
_cell.angle_alpha   90.00
_cell.angle_beta   90.00
_cell.angle_gamma   90.00
#
_symmetry.space_group_name_H-M   'P 1'
#
loop_
_entity.id
_entity.type
_entity.pdbx_description
1 polymer ?
#
loop_
_entity_poly.entity_id
_entity_poly.type
_entity_poly.pdbx_seq_one_letter_code
_entity_poly.pdbx_strand_id
1 'polypeptide(L)'
;MTGFPCSYLITWAALVALLAATLGLAYVPMPGPLNLVLALGISAAKALLVLTLFMKLFRAPALTRAAASAGLFWLAVLFALSATDYLTRKEAPAGDLSAPTGREYQAGGR
;
A
#
# COMPACT_ATOMS: atom_id res chain seq x y z
N MET A 1 -39.85 -1.57 -2.42
CA MET A 1 -39.11 -0.30 -2.69
C MET A 1 -38.66 0.31 -1.37
N THR A 2 -37.83 -0.36 -0.57
CA THR A 2 -37.43 0.15 0.75
C THR A 2 -36.13 -0.52 1.21
N GLY A 3 -35.06 0.27 1.29
CA GLY A 3 -33.72 -0.17 1.69
C GLY A 3 -32.79 1.02 1.90
N PHE A 4 -33.25 1.96 2.71
CA PHE A 4 -32.56 3.09 3.39
C PHE A 4 -31.41 3.80 2.63
N PRO A 5 -31.66 4.95 1.98
CA PRO A 5 -30.60 5.84 1.46
C PRO A 5 -29.52 6.17 2.50
N CYS A 6 -29.87 6.13 3.80
CA CYS A 6 -28.94 6.33 4.90
C CYS A 6 -27.75 5.36 4.90
N SER A 7 -27.90 4.09 4.50
CA SER A 7 -26.76 3.15 4.50
C SER A 7 -25.70 3.54 3.46
N TYR A 8 -26.14 4.02 2.29
CA TYR A 8 -25.24 4.48 1.24
C TYR A 8 -24.55 5.79 1.65
N LEU A 9 -25.29 6.70 2.29
CA LEU A 9 -24.77 7.96 2.80
C LEU A 9 -23.76 7.76 3.95
N ILE A 10 -24.03 6.83 4.88
CA ILE A 10 -23.10 6.47 5.96
C ILE A 10 -21.81 5.87 5.37
N THR A 11 -21.94 5.00 4.36
CA THR A 11 -20.78 4.41 3.69
C THR A 11 -19.96 5.46 2.96
N TRP A 12 -20.63 6.37 2.24
CA TRP A 12 -20.00 7.51 1.60
C TRP A 12 -19.26 8.39 2.61
N ALA A 13 -19.91 8.75 3.72
CA ALA A 13 -19.30 9.55 4.78
C ALA A 13 -18.10 8.84 5.41
N ALA A 14 -18.20 7.53 5.68
CA ALA A 14 -17.09 6.72 6.17
C ALA A 14 -15.91 6.72 5.19
N LEU A 15 -16.15 6.54 3.88
CA LEU A 15 -15.10 6.58 2.87
C LEU A 15 -14.44 7.96 2.74
N VAL A 16 -15.23 9.04 2.83
CA VAL A 16 -14.73 10.42 2.84
C VAL A 16 -13.90 10.68 4.10
N ALA A 17 -14.34 10.19 5.27
CA ALA A 17 -13.61 10.31 6.51
C ALA A 17 -12.27 9.55 6.47
N LEU A 18 -12.26 8.32 5.98
CA LEU A 18 -11.01 7.56 5.78
C LEU A 18 -10.09 8.26 4.76
N LEU A 19 -10.65 8.82 3.68
CA LEU A 19 -9.88 9.61 2.72
C LEU A 19 -9.25 10.83 3.38
N ALA A 20 -10.04 11.61 4.12
CA ALA A 20 -9.57 12.78 4.84
C ALA A 20 -8.50 12.42 5.88
N ALA A 21 -8.66 11.29 6.58
CA ALA A 21 -7.65 10.77 7.50
C ALA A 21 -6.34 10.43 6.77
N THR A 22 -6.41 9.80 5.58
CA THR A 22 -5.23 9.49 4.77
C THR A 22 -4.52 10.77 4.31
N LEU A 23 -5.29 11.78 3.87
CA LEU A 23 -4.77 13.09 3.48
C LEU A 23 -4.11 13.80 4.66
N GLY A 24 -4.79 13.84 5.81
CA GLY A 24 -4.26 14.46 7.02
C GLY A 24 -2.96 13.81 7.45
N LEU A 25 -2.88 12.48 7.42
CA LEU A 25 -1.68 11.74 7.76
C LEU A 25 -0.50 12.04 6.81
N ALA A 26 -0.78 12.31 5.53
CA ALA A 26 0.25 12.69 4.55
C ALA A 26 0.91 14.05 4.88
N TYR A 27 0.18 14.97 5.51
CA TYR A 27 0.69 16.29 5.91
C TYR A 27 1.23 16.35 7.34
N VAL A 28 1.03 15.30 8.14
CA VAL A 28 1.63 15.20 9.48
C VAL A 28 3.01 14.56 9.33
N PRO A 29 4.12 15.30 9.56
CA PRO A 29 5.45 14.72 9.56
C PRO A 29 5.62 13.84 10.80
N MET A 30 5.23 12.57 10.68
CA MET A 30 5.51 11.56 11.70
C MET A 30 6.95 11.04 11.52
N PRO A 31 7.76 10.99 12.59
CA PRO A 31 9.11 10.48 12.52
C PRO A 31 9.12 8.95 12.34
N GLY A 32 9.88 8.48 11.35
CA GLY A 32 10.21 7.06 11.16
C GLY A 32 9.12 6.22 10.45
N PRO A 33 9.26 4.87 10.49
CA PRO A 33 8.42 3.93 9.71
C PRO A 33 6.95 3.89 10.13
N LEU A 34 6.56 4.56 11.22
CA LEU A 34 5.19 4.59 11.73
C LEU A 34 4.19 5.21 10.74
N ASN A 35 4.61 6.19 9.94
CA ASN A 35 3.74 6.78 8.91
C ASN A 35 3.29 5.73 7.89
N LEU A 36 4.23 4.89 7.43
CA LEU A 36 3.94 3.83 6.48
C LEU A 36 2.95 2.80 7.04
N VAL A 37 3.15 2.36 8.28
CA VAL A 37 2.27 1.38 8.94
C VAL A 37 0.86 1.93 9.09
N LEU A 38 0.72 3.19 9.51
CA LEU A 38 -0.58 3.84 9.65
C LEU A 38 -1.26 4.07 8.29
N ALA A 39 -0.52 4.53 7.28
CA ALA A 39 -1.03 4.72 5.92
C ALA A 39 -1.53 3.39 5.32
N LEU A 40 -0.78 2.30 5.50
CA LEU A 40 -1.19 0.96 5.07
C LEU A 40 -2.42 0.46 5.85
N GLY A 41 -2.49 0.72 7.16
CA GLY A 41 -3.65 0.39 7.99
C GLY A 41 -4.93 1.08 7.53
N ILE A 42 -4.86 2.40 7.26
CA ILE A 42 -6.01 3.17 6.75
C ILE A 42 -6.40 2.67 5.35
N SER A 43 -5.43 2.39 4.48
CA SER A 43 -5.68 1.85 3.14
C SER A 43 -6.39 0.49 3.19
N ALA A 44 -5.94 -0.41 4.07
CA ALA A 44 -6.56 -1.73 4.28
C ALA A 44 -8.01 -1.62 4.79
N ALA A 45 -8.26 -0.73 5.76
CA ALA A 45 -9.62 -0.48 6.26
C ALA A 45 -10.54 0.04 5.14
N LYS A 46 -10.05 0.93 4.29
CA LYS A 46 -10.79 1.46 3.14
C LYS A 46 -11.11 0.36 2.13
N ALA A 47 -10.13 -0.49 1.80
CA ALA A 47 -10.33 -1.62 0.91
C ALA A 47 -11.38 -2.61 1.45
N LEU A 48 -11.36 -2.91 2.75
CA LEU A 48 -12.33 -3.81 3.38
C LEU A 48 -13.76 -3.25 3.30
N LEU A 49 -13.95 -1.95 3.52
CA LEU A 49 -15.25 -1.29 3.39
C LEU A 49 -15.80 -1.43 1.96
N VAL A 50 -14.95 -1.22 0.95
CA VAL A 50 -15.32 -1.36 -0.47
C VAL A 50 -15.68 -2.80 -0.81
N LEU A 51 -14.87 -3.76 -0.37
CA LEU A 51 -15.06 -5.19 -0.64
C LEU A 51 -16.40 -5.70 -0.07
N THR A 52 -16.74 -5.25 1.15
CA THR A 52 -17.92 -5.73 1.87
C THR A 52 -19.20 -5.05 1.41
N LEU A 53 -19.19 -3.74 1.15
CA LEU A 53 -20.40 -2.95 0.90
C LEU A 53 -20.66 -2.67 -0.58
N PHE A 54 -19.63 -2.28 -1.34
CA PHE A 54 -19.80 -1.94 -2.76
C PHE A 54 -19.75 -3.17 -3.66
N MET A 55 -18.81 -4.08 -3.41
CA MET A 55 -18.73 -5.32 -4.19
C MET A 55 -19.71 -6.39 -3.69
N LYS A 56 -20.38 -6.16 -2.55
CA LYS A 56 -21.27 -7.12 -1.88
C LYS A 56 -20.67 -8.53 -1.87
N LEU A 57 -19.38 -8.63 -1.57
CA LEU A 57 -18.61 -9.85 -1.81
C LEU A 57 -19.20 -11.08 -1.08
N PHE A 58 -19.79 -10.89 0.09
CA PHE A 58 -20.47 -11.95 0.85
C PHE A 58 -21.73 -12.51 0.18
N ARG A 59 -22.35 -11.73 -0.71
CA ARG A 59 -23.55 -12.12 -1.49
C ARG A 59 -23.21 -12.45 -2.95
N ALA A 60 -21.95 -12.31 -3.34
CA ALA A 60 -21.49 -12.61 -4.69
C ALA A 60 -21.38 -14.13 -4.91
N PRO A 61 -21.43 -14.59 -6.18
CA PRO A 61 -21.23 -15.99 -6.54
C PRO A 61 -19.91 -16.56 -5.99
N ALA A 62 -19.88 -17.88 -5.75
CA ALA A 62 -18.71 -18.56 -5.18
C ALA A 62 -17.41 -18.31 -5.97
N LEU A 63 -17.50 -18.22 -7.31
CA LEU A 63 -16.36 -17.90 -8.17
C LEU A 63 -15.76 -16.52 -7.88
N THR A 64 -16.60 -15.49 -7.71
CA THR A 64 -16.15 -14.13 -7.38
C THR A 64 -15.47 -14.08 -6.00
N ARG A 65 -16.03 -14.80 -5.03
CA ARG A 65 -15.44 -14.93 -3.69
C ARG A 65 -14.08 -15.62 -3.73
N ALA A 66 -13.97 -16.72 -4.47
CA ALA A 66 -12.73 -17.47 -4.64
C ALA A 66 -11.65 -16.62 -5.30
N ALA A 67 -11.98 -15.90 -6.38
CA ALA A 67 -11.06 -15.00 -7.06
C ALA A 67 -10.59 -13.85 -6.14
N ALA A 68 -11.51 -13.22 -5.39
CA ALA A 68 -11.15 -12.18 -4.43
C ALA A 68 -10.23 -12.71 -3.31
N SER A 69 -10.53 -13.89 -2.76
CA SER A 69 -9.66 -14.51 -1.75
C SER A 69 -8.30 -14.90 -2.31
N ALA A 70 -8.23 -15.39 -3.54
CA ALA A 70 -6.96 -15.72 -4.20
C ALA A 70 -6.11 -14.47 -4.43
N GLY A 71 -6.74 -13.36 -4.86
CA GLY A 71 -6.08 -12.07 -4.99
C GLY A 71 -5.55 -11.53 -3.67
N LEU A 72 -6.35 -11.54 -2.60
CA LEU A 72 -5.90 -11.11 -1.26
C LEU A 72 -4.78 -12.02 -0.72
N PHE A 73 -4.90 -13.33 -0.93
CA PHE A 73 -3.88 -14.29 -0.53
C PHE A 73 -2.55 -13.99 -1.23
N TRP A 74 -2.57 -13.81 -2.54
CA TRP A 74 -1.36 -13.53 -3.30
C TRP A 74 -0.75 -12.17 -2.92
N LEU A 75 -1.59 -11.15 -2.70
CA LEU A 75 -1.14 -9.84 -2.23
C LEU A 75 -0.44 -9.94 -0.86
N ALA A 76 -0.97 -10.73 0.06
CA ALA A 76 -0.35 -10.95 1.37
C ALA A 76 1.03 -11.62 1.23
N VAL A 77 1.16 -12.59 0.33
CA VAL A 77 2.46 -13.23 0.01
C VAL A 77 3.45 -12.20 -0.54
N LEU A 78 3.03 -11.36 -1.49
CA LEU A 78 3.88 -10.32 -2.06
C LEU A 78 4.34 -9.30 -1.01
N PHE A 79 3.47 -8.91 -0.08
CA PHE A 79 3.88 -8.05 1.05
C PHE A 79 4.87 -8.74 1.98
N ALA A 80 4.67 -10.01 2.32
CA ALA A 80 5.60 -10.75 3.16
C ALA A 80 6.99 -10.89 2.51
N LEU A 81 7.02 -11.17 1.20
CA LEU A 81 8.27 -11.20 0.43
C LEU A 81 8.96 -9.84 0.39
N SER A 82 8.20 -8.77 0.15
CA SER A 82 8.74 -7.40 0.15
C SER A 82 9.32 -7.02 1.52
N ALA A 83 8.59 -7.29 2.61
CA ALA A 83 9.06 -7.03 3.96
C ALA A 83 10.34 -7.83 4.28
N THR A 84 10.40 -9.09 3.82
CA THR A 84 11.60 -9.93 3.98
C THR A 84 12.78 -9.36 3.18
N ASP A 85 12.58 -8.87 1.96
CA ASP A 85 13.61 -8.19 1.16
C ASP A 85 14.16 -6.99 1.93
N TYR A 86 13.31 -6.10 2.43
CA TYR A 86 13.73 -4.93 3.21
C TYR A 86 14.48 -5.32 4.50
N LEU A 87 14.03 -6.34 5.23
CA LEU A 87 14.67 -6.78 6.48
C LEU A 87 16.02 -7.47 6.26
N THR A 88 16.20 -8.13 5.12
CA THR A 88 17.43 -8.86 4.79
C THR A 88 18.43 -8.01 4.01
N ARG A 89 17.99 -6.89 3.43
CA ARG A 89 18.85 -5.93 2.76
C ARG A 89 19.80 -5.30 3.78
N LYS A 90 21.07 -5.66 3.69
CA LYS A 90 22.15 -4.92 4.35
C LYS A 90 22.41 -3.67 3.54
N GLU A 91 22.30 -2.50 4.17
CA GLU A 91 22.82 -1.27 3.56
C GLU A 91 24.33 -1.43 3.39
N ALA A 92 24.79 -1.56 2.15
CA ALA A 92 26.21 -1.39 1.85
C ALA A 92 26.54 0.07 2.18
N PRO A 93 27.57 0.34 3.03
CA PRO A 93 27.98 1.71 3.30
C PRO A 93 28.22 2.41 1.96
N ALA A 94 27.57 3.55 1.74
CA ALA A 94 27.72 4.34 0.52
C ALA A 94 29.09 5.05 0.45
N GLY A 95 30.17 4.40 0.88
CA GLY A 95 31.36 5.08 1.38
C GLY A 95 32.72 4.50 1.05
N ASP A 96 32.86 3.57 0.09
CA ASP A 96 34.22 3.15 -0.32
C ASP A 96 34.42 2.91 -1.82
N LEU A 97 33.39 3.15 -2.64
CA LEU A 97 33.62 3.38 -4.05
C LEU A 97 34.13 4.81 -4.19
N SER A 98 35.46 4.95 -4.21
CA SER A 98 36.13 6.18 -4.65
C SER A 98 35.41 6.68 -5.90
N ALA A 99 34.92 7.93 -5.89
CA ALA A 99 34.28 8.53 -7.06
C ALA A 99 35.13 8.21 -8.30
N PRO A 100 34.55 7.71 -9.41
CA PRO A 100 35.32 7.38 -10.60
C PRO A 100 36.11 8.62 -10.97
N THR A 101 37.40 8.60 -10.68
CA THR A 101 38.24 9.75 -10.96
C THR A 101 38.30 9.71 -12.48
N GLY A 102 37.81 10.76 -13.16
CA GLY A 102 37.64 10.81 -14.62
C GLY A 102 38.93 10.61 -15.45
N ARG A 103 40.00 10.11 -14.85
CA ARG A 103 41.22 9.61 -15.48
C ARG A 103 41.00 8.34 -16.32
N GLU A 104 39.96 7.54 -16.04
CA GLU A 104 39.69 6.31 -16.82
C GLU A 104 38.96 6.57 -18.16
N TYR A 105 38.31 7.73 -18.31
CA TYR A 105 37.73 8.19 -19.60
C TYR A 105 38.70 9.05 -20.43
N GLN A 106 39.88 9.38 -19.91
CA GLN A 106 40.92 10.21 -20.55
C GLN A 106 42.05 9.38 -21.19
N ALA A 107 41.69 8.25 -21.81
CA ALA A 107 42.53 7.57 -22.80
C ALA A 107 41.70 7.51 -24.09
N GLY A 108 41.73 8.50 -25.01
CA GLY A 108 42.91 9.22 -25.47
C GLY A 108 43.84 8.20 -26.12
N GLY A 109 43.61 7.82 -27.37
CA GLY A 109 43.95 8.63 -28.54
C GLY A 109 45.15 8.01 -29.23
N ARG A 110 44.90 7.04 -30.12
CA ARG A 110 45.85 6.53 -31.11
C ARG A 110 45.11 6.34 -32.42
#